data_AF-A0A3S9VB22-F1
#
_entry.id   AF-A0A3S9VB22-F1
#
_cell.length_a   1.000
_cell.length_b   1.000
_cell.length_c   1.000
_cell.angle_alpha   90.00
_cell.angle_beta   90.00
_cell.angle_gamma   90.00
#
_symmetry.space_group_name_H-M   'P 1'
#
loop_
_entity.id
_entity.type
_entity.pdbx_description
1 polymer ?
#
loop_
_entity_poly.entity_id
_entity_poly.type
_entity_poly.pdbx_seq_one_letter_code
_entity_poly.pdbx_strand_id
1 'polypeptide(L)'
;MLRLNAFLKLLTVALMVGMTIAIAAATFGLLHLRVGGPIANRQAAAFDLVADILPPPAYLVESMLVVEQGSQDPSAAEATLAKLAMLRADYETRVAYWRKSDIPEDAKASLERLDQHGRAFWRDLDQTYAPALKSGDVIAVNMAAAKLDGHYCRHRVGVDELTAKARAMVTTAAHEAEAASLSVFAGLGVVAIGMLGMILLGVGALRKRIIDPLARMTAYMGRLAEGDYSQEPPMRERKDEVGDMAAAVSVFRAAAIERRQAVQQEKARYAAAREEAYAAAEAEARGRRSFVVDALDEGLRRLAHGDLSQRIDAAFPEEFERLRRNFNDSITTLRDTIHQVVSSASAVGGGARQITVAADDLARRTEQQAAGLEQTAAALDEVTATIKTTAINARTAFNEVALSRELIGASSAVASEAGVAMERIDASSRKIGQIITVVDEIAFQTNLLALNAGVEAARAGEAGRGFAVVAMEVRALAQRSADAAKEIKTLVEEASRSVENGVELVGRVGGELTGVVAQFGKIQTLVEGIAQAAHDQATGLGEVNSAVGQMDHVTQQNAAMVEETTAASHSLTNEARQLAQLMERFQIEAGARTMAA
;
A
#
# COMPACT_ATOMS: atom_id res chain seq x y z
N MET A 1 43.25 11.99 58.16
CA MET A 1 43.39 11.60 56.73
C MET A 1 42.85 10.19 56.59
N LEU A 2 41.96 9.93 55.63
CA LEU A 2 41.49 8.58 55.32
C LEU A 2 42.62 7.77 54.70
N ARG A 3 42.83 6.54 55.19
CA ARG A 3 43.78 5.58 54.61
C ARG A 3 43.43 5.32 53.14
N LEU A 4 44.43 5.02 52.32
CA LEU A 4 44.28 4.83 50.88
C LEU A 4 43.16 3.82 50.53
N ASN A 5 43.09 2.72 51.29
CA ASN A 5 42.08 1.69 51.13
C ASN A 5 40.64 2.21 51.38
N ALA A 6 40.46 3.14 52.31
CA ALA A 6 39.14 3.73 52.59
C ALA A 6 38.68 4.69 51.48
N PHE A 7 39.61 5.41 50.85
CA PHE A 7 39.31 6.29 49.71
C PHE A 7 38.91 5.51 48.45
N LEU A 8 39.65 4.45 48.12
CA LEU A 8 39.33 3.56 46.99
C LEU A 8 37.96 2.90 47.18
N LYS A 9 37.64 2.41 48.39
CA LYS A 9 36.32 1.83 48.69
C LYS A 9 35.18 2.84 48.51
N LEU A 10 35.34 4.07 49.00
CA LEU A 10 34.34 5.14 48.82
C LEU A 10 34.11 5.47 47.34
N LEU A 11 35.17 5.55 46.54
CA LEU A 11 35.08 5.80 45.10
C LEU A 11 34.34 4.66 44.37
N THR A 12 34.68 3.39 44.70
CA THR A 12 34.01 2.23 44.10
C THR A 12 32.53 2.13 44.46
N VAL A 13 32.17 2.45 45.71
CA VAL A 13 30.76 2.47 46.15
C VAL A 13 29.99 3.58 45.44
N ALA A 14 30.57 4.78 45.31
CA ALA A 14 29.93 5.89 44.61
C ALA A 14 29.68 5.58 43.11
N LEU A 15 30.64 4.94 42.43
CA LEU A 15 30.47 4.51 41.04
C LEU A 15 29.40 3.42 40.89
N MET A 16 29.34 2.45 41.82
CA MET A 16 28.32 1.39 41.83
C MET A 16 26.90 1.95 42.02
N VAL A 17 26.73 2.92 42.93
CA VAL A 17 25.45 3.61 43.13
C VAL A 17 25.05 4.37 41.87
N GLY A 18 25.97 5.11 41.25
CA GLY A 18 25.74 5.81 39.98
C GLY A 18 25.30 4.86 38.85
N MET A 19 25.95 3.70 38.72
CA MET A 19 25.59 2.71 37.71
C MET A 19 24.21 2.09 37.98
N THR A 20 23.86 1.87 39.25
CA THR A 20 22.54 1.35 39.64
C THR A 20 21.43 2.34 39.29
N ILE A 21 21.64 3.64 39.52
CA ILE A 21 20.69 4.70 39.13
C ILE A 21 20.53 4.77 37.61
N ALA A 22 21.64 4.68 36.85
CA ALA A 22 21.59 4.67 35.39
C ALA A 22 20.81 3.47 34.84
N ILE A 23 21.03 2.28 35.41
CA ILE A 23 20.28 1.06 35.05
C ILE A 23 18.80 1.24 35.38
N ALA A 24 18.45 1.76 36.57
CA ALA A 24 17.06 2.00 36.95
C ALA A 24 16.35 2.98 36.00
N ALA A 25 17.02 4.09 35.61
CA ALA A 25 16.50 5.06 34.66
C ALA A 25 16.31 4.45 33.25
N ALA A 26 17.28 3.67 32.77
CA ALA A 26 17.17 2.97 31.49
C ALA A 26 16.03 1.93 31.49
N THR A 27 15.86 1.21 32.60
CA THR A 27 14.79 0.21 32.76
C THR A 27 13.41 0.87 32.80
N PHE A 28 13.29 2.02 33.46
CA PHE A 28 12.05 2.82 33.49
C PHE A 28 11.68 3.35 32.09
N GLY A 29 12.66 3.86 31.35
CA GLY A 29 12.47 4.27 29.95
C GLY A 29 12.03 3.12 29.06
N LEU A 30 12.64 1.94 29.20
CA LEU A 30 12.25 0.72 28.48
C LEU A 30 10.80 0.29 28.80
N LEU A 31 10.35 0.39 30.04
CA LEU A 31 8.97 0.00 30.39
C LEU A 31 7.90 0.94 29.83
N HIS A 32 8.21 2.22 29.67
CA HIS A 32 7.25 3.22 29.16
C HIS A 32 7.27 3.37 27.63
N LEU A 33 8.43 3.19 26.99
CA LEU A 33 8.63 3.43 25.55
C LEU A 33 8.64 2.15 24.69
N ARG A 34 8.67 0.96 25.29
CA ARG A 34 8.66 -0.31 24.53
C ARG A 34 7.31 -0.53 23.83
N VAL A 35 7.36 -1.24 22.71
CA VAL A 35 6.18 -1.81 22.01
C VAL A 35 5.34 -2.63 23.00
N GLY A 36 4.09 -2.22 23.24
CA GLY A 36 3.19 -2.78 24.26
C GLY A 36 3.11 -1.98 25.57
N GLY A 37 3.89 -0.91 25.72
CA GLY A 37 3.80 0.06 26.82
C GLY A 37 2.61 1.02 26.68
N PRO A 38 2.31 1.84 27.70
CA PRO A 38 1.11 2.67 27.73
C PRO A 38 1.03 3.69 26.58
N ILE A 39 2.16 4.25 26.13
CA ILE A 39 2.19 5.20 25.01
C ILE A 39 1.97 4.47 23.67
N ALA A 40 2.63 3.34 23.47
CA ALA A 40 2.46 2.52 22.26
C ALA A 40 1.02 1.98 22.14
N ASN A 41 0.40 1.58 23.25
CA ASN A 41 -0.98 1.09 23.26
C ASN A 41 -2.00 2.19 22.93
N ARG A 42 -1.79 3.43 23.41
CA ARG A 42 -2.63 4.58 23.01
C ARG A 42 -2.47 4.90 21.53
N GLN A 43 -1.25 4.83 21.00
CA GLN A 43 -0.98 5.07 19.59
C GLN A 43 -1.60 3.98 18.71
N ALA A 44 -1.49 2.71 19.11
CA ALA A 44 -2.14 1.58 18.43
C ALA A 44 -3.68 1.71 18.45
N ALA A 45 -4.28 2.02 19.61
CA ALA A 45 -5.72 2.22 19.72
C ALA A 45 -6.23 3.38 18.86
N ALA A 46 -5.44 4.46 18.71
CA ALA A 46 -5.79 5.57 17.83
C ALA A 46 -5.70 5.18 16.34
N PHE A 47 -4.70 4.40 15.93
CA PHE A 47 -4.62 3.86 14.58
C PHE A 47 -5.74 2.88 14.28
N ASP A 48 -6.06 1.98 15.20
CA ASP A 48 -7.17 1.03 15.07
C ASP A 48 -8.52 1.77 14.98
N LEU A 49 -8.71 2.85 15.75
CA LEU A 49 -9.92 3.68 15.69
C LEU A 49 -10.08 4.36 14.33
N VAL A 50 -8.99 4.93 13.80
CA VAL A 50 -8.95 5.48 12.43
C VAL A 50 -9.21 4.37 11.40
N ALA A 51 -8.63 3.19 11.61
CA ALA A 51 -8.77 2.00 10.77
C ALA A 51 -10.09 1.22 10.93
N ASP A 52 -11.03 1.68 11.76
CA ASP A 52 -12.42 1.17 11.76
C ASP A 52 -13.44 2.19 11.27
N ILE A 53 -13.03 3.46 11.23
CA ILE A 53 -13.86 4.59 10.84
C ILE A 53 -13.61 4.97 9.36
N LEU A 54 -12.41 4.67 8.83
CA LEU A 54 -12.06 4.86 7.42
C LEU A 54 -12.10 3.56 6.57
N PRO A 55 -11.92 2.38 7.15
CA PRO A 55 -12.39 1.07 6.65
C PRO A 55 -13.79 0.75 7.20
N PRO A 56 -14.54 -0.21 6.62
CA PRO A 56 -16.00 -0.11 6.50
C PRO A 56 -16.90 -0.45 7.71
N PRO A 57 -16.49 -1.01 8.86
CA PRO A 57 -17.51 -1.52 9.75
C PRO A 57 -18.23 -0.42 10.56
N ALA A 58 -17.55 0.64 11.01
CA ALA A 58 -18.20 1.71 11.80
C ALA A 58 -18.65 2.91 10.95
N TYR A 59 -18.49 2.87 9.62
CA TYR A 59 -18.89 3.92 8.70
C TYR A 59 -20.00 3.42 7.77
N LEU A 60 -21.13 4.14 7.75
CA LEU A 60 -22.30 3.79 6.94
C LEU A 60 -22.12 3.89 5.41
N VAL A 61 -20.92 4.18 4.89
CA VAL A 61 -20.71 4.39 3.44
C VAL A 61 -21.08 3.17 2.59
N GLU A 62 -20.69 1.96 3.00
CA GLU A 62 -21.06 0.72 2.29
C GLU A 62 -22.56 0.45 2.43
N SER A 63 -23.15 0.78 3.59
CA SER A 63 -24.59 0.64 3.81
C SER A 63 -25.39 1.58 2.91
N MET A 64 -24.92 2.82 2.75
CA MET A 64 -25.55 3.79 1.86
C MET A 64 -25.39 3.40 0.38
N LEU A 65 -24.22 2.86 -0.02
CA LEU A 65 -24.03 2.34 -1.37
C LEU A 65 -25.01 1.21 -1.69
N VAL A 66 -25.21 0.27 -0.76
CA VAL A 66 -26.17 -0.83 -0.92
C VAL A 66 -27.62 -0.33 -0.96
N VAL A 67 -27.96 0.72 -0.21
CA VAL A 67 -29.26 1.41 -0.30
C VAL A 67 -29.46 2.04 -1.69
N GLU A 68 -28.46 2.73 -2.24
CA GLU A 68 -28.56 3.33 -3.57
C GLU A 68 -28.69 2.27 -4.68
N GLN A 69 -27.91 1.18 -4.57
CA GLN A 69 -27.99 0.04 -5.50
C GLN A 69 -29.37 -0.64 -5.45
N GLY A 70 -29.91 -0.89 -4.25
CA GLY A 70 -31.25 -1.45 -4.11
C GLY A 70 -32.34 -0.53 -4.63
N SER A 71 -32.13 0.79 -4.59
CA SER A 71 -33.07 1.76 -5.16
C SER A 71 -33.10 1.73 -6.69
N GLN A 72 -31.98 1.36 -7.32
CA GLN A 72 -31.86 1.22 -8.77
C GLN A 72 -32.35 -0.14 -9.28
N ASP A 73 -32.26 -1.18 -8.45
CA ASP A 73 -32.77 -2.52 -8.75
C ASP A 73 -33.67 -3.08 -7.63
N PRO A 74 -34.96 -2.70 -7.61
CA PRO A 74 -35.91 -3.23 -6.64
C PRO A 74 -36.15 -4.75 -6.76
N SER A 75 -35.77 -5.38 -7.89
CA SER A 75 -35.95 -6.82 -8.07
C SER A 75 -35.01 -7.66 -7.19
N ALA A 76 -33.90 -7.06 -6.75
CA ALA A 76 -32.92 -7.66 -5.85
C ALA A 76 -33.21 -7.42 -4.35
N ALA A 77 -34.42 -6.98 -3.99
CA ALA A 77 -34.78 -6.53 -2.62
C ALA A 77 -34.34 -7.48 -1.50
N GLU A 78 -34.51 -8.79 -1.67
CA GLU A 78 -34.15 -9.78 -0.65
C GLU A 78 -32.63 -9.86 -0.42
N ALA A 79 -31.85 -9.84 -1.50
CA ALA A 79 -30.38 -9.83 -1.44
C ALA A 79 -29.85 -8.52 -0.85
N THR A 80 -30.42 -7.38 -1.26
CA THR A 80 -30.08 -6.06 -0.71
C THR A 80 -30.31 -6.01 0.80
N LEU A 81 -31.47 -6.46 1.28
CA LEU A 81 -31.78 -6.44 2.71
C LEU A 81 -30.93 -7.42 3.52
N ALA A 82 -30.57 -8.59 2.95
CA ALA A 82 -29.65 -9.52 3.58
C ALA A 82 -28.26 -8.91 3.78
N LYS A 83 -27.73 -8.22 2.75
CA LYS A 83 -26.44 -7.53 2.84
C LYS A 83 -26.48 -6.38 3.85
N LEU A 84 -27.56 -5.59 3.88
CA LEU A 84 -27.74 -4.51 4.86
C LEU A 84 -27.80 -5.03 6.31
N ALA A 85 -28.41 -6.20 6.53
CA ALA A 85 -28.42 -6.84 7.85
C ALA A 85 -27.01 -7.27 8.31
N MET A 86 -26.18 -7.79 7.41
CA MET A 86 -24.78 -8.11 7.71
C MET A 86 -23.99 -6.85 8.08
N LEU A 87 -24.08 -5.80 7.26
CA LEU A 87 -23.40 -4.52 7.50
C LEU A 87 -23.82 -3.87 8.83
N ARG A 88 -25.10 -3.99 9.19
CA ARG A 88 -25.59 -3.54 10.50
C ARG A 88 -24.96 -4.30 11.66
N ALA A 89 -24.85 -5.63 11.56
CA ALA A 89 -24.25 -6.44 12.61
C ALA A 89 -22.77 -6.08 12.83
N ASP A 90 -22.03 -5.86 11.75
CA ASP A 90 -20.63 -5.41 11.81
C ASP A 90 -20.54 -4.02 12.47
N TYR A 91 -21.41 -3.09 12.05
CA TYR A 91 -21.50 -1.75 12.64
C TYR A 91 -21.75 -1.77 14.14
N GLU A 92 -22.80 -2.47 14.58
CA GLU A 92 -23.17 -2.55 15.99
C GLU A 92 -22.05 -3.21 16.82
N THR A 93 -21.40 -4.24 16.26
CA THR A 93 -20.27 -4.92 16.90
C THR A 93 -19.10 -3.97 17.13
N ARG A 94 -18.72 -3.17 16.12
CA ARG A 94 -17.58 -2.25 16.26
C ARG A 94 -17.88 -1.05 17.13
N VAL A 95 -19.08 -0.45 17.04
CA VAL A 95 -19.47 0.61 17.97
C VAL A 95 -19.45 0.11 19.42
N ALA A 96 -19.91 -1.12 19.67
CA ALA A 96 -19.87 -1.73 21.01
C ALA A 96 -18.44 -2.00 21.51
N TYR A 97 -17.53 -2.41 20.62
CA TYR A 97 -16.11 -2.57 20.93
C TYR A 97 -15.49 -1.24 21.38
N TRP A 98 -15.69 -0.17 20.61
CA TRP A 98 -15.10 1.13 20.90
C TRP A 98 -15.66 1.79 22.16
N ARG A 99 -16.95 1.58 22.49
CA ARG A 99 -17.53 2.01 23.76
C ARG A 99 -16.82 1.40 24.98
N LYS A 100 -16.33 0.17 24.86
CA LYS A 100 -15.64 -0.56 25.94
C LYS A 100 -14.12 -0.37 25.93
N SER A 101 -13.59 0.25 24.88
CA SER A 101 -12.16 0.46 24.71
C SER A 101 -11.64 1.59 25.59
N ASP A 102 -10.33 1.60 25.84
CA ASP A 102 -9.64 2.59 26.70
C ASP A 102 -9.36 3.91 25.97
N ILE A 103 -10.26 4.31 25.06
CA ILE A 103 -10.16 5.58 24.35
C ILE A 103 -10.59 6.74 25.27
N PRO A 104 -10.04 7.96 25.08
CA PRO A 104 -10.41 9.13 25.88
C PRO A 104 -11.92 9.42 25.89
N GLU A 105 -12.41 9.96 27.02
CA GLU A 105 -13.85 10.21 27.24
C GLU A 105 -14.45 11.19 26.21
N ASP A 106 -13.68 12.13 25.69
CA ASP A 106 -14.14 13.05 24.65
C ASP A 106 -14.31 12.37 23.27
N ALA A 107 -13.50 11.35 22.97
CA ALA A 107 -13.69 10.48 21.82
C ALA A 107 -14.87 9.53 22.02
N LYS A 108 -15.08 8.97 23.21
CA LYS A 108 -16.30 8.19 23.53
C LYS A 108 -17.56 9.03 23.36
N ALA A 109 -17.55 10.28 23.83
CA ALA A 109 -18.68 11.20 23.64
C ALA A 109 -18.94 11.51 22.16
N SER A 110 -17.88 11.60 21.35
CA SER A 110 -18.01 11.84 19.90
C SER A 110 -18.50 10.58 19.15
N LEU A 111 -18.03 9.39 19.57
CA LEU A 111 -18.55 8.11 19.11
C LEU A 111 -20.04 7.92 19.45
N GLU A 112 -20.49 8.38 20.62
CA GLU A 112 -21.91 8.30 20.99
C GLU A 112 -22.79 9.22 20.12
N ARG A 113 -22.31 10.44 19.83
CA ARG A 113 -22.98 11.36 18.88
C ARG A 113 -23.04 10.76 17.47
N LEU A 114 -21.93 10.16 17.01
CA LEU A 114 -21.87 9.43 15.75
C LEU A 114 -22.92 8.30 15.69
N ASP A 115 -22.98 7.46 16.72
CA ASP A 115 -23.89 6.31 16.78
C ASP A 115 -25.36 6.75 16.89
N GLN A 116 -25.66 7.93 17.45
CA GLN A 116 -27.01 8.47 17.42
C GLN A 116 -27.54 8.61 15.99
N HIS A 117 -26.70 9.05 15.05
CA HIS A 117 -27.05 9.12 13.63
C HIS A 117 -27.07 7.74 12.97
N GLY A 118 -26.17 6.84 13.37
CA GLY A 118 -26.16 5.43 12.93
C GLY A 118 -27.46 4.70 13.28
N ARG A 119 -27.87 4.74 14.54
CA ARG A 119 -29.15 4.17 14.99
C ARG A 119 -30.36 4.78 14.29
N ALA A 120 -30.32 6.09 14.01
CA ALA A 120 -31.39 6.75 13.27
C ALA A 120 -31.49 6.27 11.81
N PHE A 121 -30.35 6.06 11.15
CA PHE A 121 -30.27 5.45 9.82
C PHE A 121 -30.87 4.03 9.83
N TRP A 122 -30.40 3.15 10.72
CA TRP A 122 -30.90 1.77 10.79
C TRP A 122 -32.39 1.69 11.13
N ARG A 123 -32.90 2.57 12.00
CA ARG A 123 -34.33 2.65 12.32
C ARG A 123 -35.17 3.06 11.12
N ASP A 124 -34.77 4.11 10.39
CA ASP A 124 -35.52 4.55 9.21
C ASP A 124 -35.38 3.56 8.05
N LEU A 125 -34.27 2.82 8.00
CA LEU A 125 -34.08 1.73 7.05
C LEU A 125 -35.13 0.63 7.27
N ASP A 126 -35.33 0.21 8.52
CA ASP A 126 -36.36 -0.80 8.87
C ASP A 126 -37.79 -0.28 8.68
N GLN A 127 -38.04 0.99 9.05
CA GLN A 127 -39.41 1.55 9.09
C GLN A 127 -39.91 2.07 7.74
N THR A 128 -39.01 2.52 6.86
CA THR A 128 -39.39 3.21 5.62
C THR A 128 -38.78 2.56 4.39
N TYR A 129 -37.47 2.33 4.36
CA TYR A 129 -36.78 1.84 3.17
C TYR A 129 -37.09 0.36 2.88
N ALA A 130 -36.94 -0.52 3.86
CA ALA A 130 -37.17 -1.95 3.66
C ALA A 130 -38.62 -2.29 3.26
N PRO A 131 -39.67 -1.67 3.82
CA PRO A 131 -41.04 -1.84 3.33
C PRO A 131 -41.24 -1.32 1.91
N ALA A 132 -40.69 -0.15 1.57
CA ALA A 132 -40.80 0.44 0.24
C ALA A 132 -40.08 -0.42 -0.82
N LEU A 133 -38.90 -0.95 -0.47
CA LEU A 133 -38.12 -1.81 -1.36
C LEU A 133 -38.87 -3.11 -1.65
N LYS A 134 -39.50 -3.71 -0.64
CA LYS A 134 -40.33 -4.91 -0.79
C LYS A 134 -41.62 -4.67 -1.59
N SER A 135 -42.17 -3.46 -1.55
CA SER A 135 -43.38 -3.14 -2.32
C SER A 135 -43.10 -2.87 -3.80
N GLY A 136 -41.84 -2.68 -4.18
CA GLY A 136 -41.45 -2.32 -5.56
C GLY A 136 -41.90 -0.90 -5.97
N ASP A 137 -42.33 -0.07 -5.02
CA ASP A 137 -42.74 1.31 -5.29
C ASP A 137 -41.50 2.20 -5.40
N VAL A 138 -41.07 2.44 -6.64
CA VAL A 138 -39.87 3.21 -6.96
C VAL A 138 -39.90 4.62 -6.35
N ILE A 139 -41.07 5.26 -6.24
CA ILE A 139 -41.18 6.61 -5.67
C ILE A 139 -40.97 6.52 -4.15
N ALA A 140 -41.63 5.58 -3.48
CA ALA A 140 -41.47 5.37 -2.05
C ALA A 140 -40.03 4.96 -1.68
N VAL A 141 -39.39 4.12 -2.50
CA VAL A 141 -37.99 3.70 -2.33
C VAL A 141 -37.05 4.89 -2.42
N ASN A 142 -37.17 5.70 -3.48
CA ASN A 142 -36.32 6.88 -3.66
C ASN A 142 -36.53 7.92 -2.55
N MET A 143 -37.76 8.11 -2.08
CA MET A 143 -38.04 9.00 -0.94
C MET A 143 -37.43 8.48 0.38
N ALA A 144 -37.51 7.17 0.61
CA ALA A 144 -36.90 6.55 1.79
C ALA A 144 -35.37 6.59 1.72
N ALA A 145 -34.77 6.34 0.55
CA ALA A 145 -33.33 6.46 0.31
C ALA A 145 -32.83 7.89 0.56
N ALA A 146 -33.54 8.91 0.06
CA ALA A 146 -33.21 10.32 0.32
C ALA A 146 -33.26 10.69 1.82
N LYS A 147 -34.18 10.07 2.58
CA LYS A 147 -34.23 10.24 4.04
C LYS A 147 -33.02 9.60 4.73
N LEU A 148 -32.59 8.43 4.25
CA LEU A 148 -31.38 7.75 4.72
C LEU A 148 -30.11 8.53 4.40
N ASP A 149 -30.03 9.16 3.22
CA ASP A 149 -28.92 10.05 2.85
C ASP A 149 -28.74 11.18 3.87
N GLY A 150 -29.84 11.78 4.34
CA GLY A 150 -29.80 12.80 5.39
C GLY A 150 -29.17 12.32 6.71
N HIS A 151 -29.39 11.06 7.10
CA HIS A 151 -28.73 10.47 8.28
C HIS A 151 -27.28 10.14 8.01
N TYR A 152 -27.00 9.58 6.82
CA TYR A 152 -25.64 9.29 6.37
C TYR A 152 -24.77 10.55 6.35
N CYS A 153 -25.25 11.68 5.81
CA CYS A 153 -24.51 12.93 5.79
C CYS A 153 -24.17 13.44 7.19
N ARG A 154 -25.09 13.35 8.16
CA ARG A 154 -24.82 13.70 9.57
C ARG A 154 -23.85 12.74 10.24
N HIS A 155 -23.98 11.45 9.95
CA HIS A 155 -23.05 10.44 10.42
C HIS A 155 -21.63 10.69 9.88
N ARG A 156 -21.49 11.02 8.59
CA ARG A 156 -20.21 11.39 7.96
C ARG A 156 -19.54 12.58 8.66
N VAL A 157 -20.30 13.63 9.00
CA VAL A 157 -19.74 14.76 9.77
C VAL A 157 -19.21 14.30 11.14
N GLY A 158 -19.93 13.39 11.81
CA GLY A 158 -19.45 12.77 13.04
C GLY A 158 -18.18 11.91 12.85
N VAL A 159 -18.08 11.21 11.71
CA VAL A 159 -16.88 10.44 11.32
C VAL A 159 -15.69 11.37 11.16
N ASP A 160 -15.85 12.49 10.46
CA ASP A 160 -14.79 13.47 10.22
C ASP A 160 -14.30 14.08 11.55
N GLU A 161 -15.22 14.45 12.45
CA GLU A 161 -14.88 14.95 13.80
C GLU A 161 -14.09 13.91 14.62
N LEU A 162 -14.55 12.66 14.63
CA LEU A 162 -13.92 11.58 15.41
C LEU A 162 -12.55 11.21 14.84
N THR A 163 -12.41 11.22 13.51
CA THR A 163 -11.14 10.98 12.82
C THR A 163 -10.13 12.10 13.11
N ALA A 164 -10.56 13.36 13.10
CA ALA A 164 -9.70 14.49 13.46
C ALA A 164 -9.19 14.37 14.91
N LYS A 165 -10.08 13.97 15.83
CA LYS A 165 -9.71 13.69 17.23
C LYS A 165 -8.73 12.51 17.35
N ALA A 166 -9.00 11.40 16.66
CA ALA A 166 -8.12 10.24 16.68
C ALA A 166 -6.72 10.56 16.13
N ARG A 167 -6.61 11.37 15.06
CA ARG A 167 -5.33 11.89 14.56
C ARG A 167 -4.62 12.78 15.59
N ALA A 168 -5.36 13.66 16.27
CA ALA A 168 -4.81 14.49 17.34
C ALA A 168 -4.29 13.66 18.53
N MET A 169 -4.87 12.49 18.79
CA MET A 169 -4.35 11.54 19.79
C MET A 169 -3.01 10.96 19.38
N VAL A 170 -2.83 10.59 18.11
CA VAL A 170 -1.55 10.10 17.59
C VAL A 170 -0.47 11.17 17.73
N THR A 171 -0.76 12.43 17.37
CA THR A 171 0.22 13.52 17.50
C THR A 171 0.55 13.86 18.94
N THR A 172 -0.45 13.85 19.83
CA THR A 172 -0.23 14.11 21.26
C THR A 172 0.60 13.00 21.90
N ALA A 173 0.29 11.73 21.60
CA ALA A 173 1.06 10.58 22.07
C ALA A 173 2.51 10.59 21.54
N ALA A 174 2.73 11.04 20.29
CA ALA A 174 4.07 11.21 19.73
C ALA A 174 4.87 12.28 20.48
N HIS A 175 4.28 13.44 20.78
CA HIS A 175 4.93 14.48 21.58
C HIS A 175 5.21 14.04 23.02
N GLU A 176 4.29 13.28 23.65
CA GLU A 176 4.54 12.68 24.96
C GLU A 176 5.70 11.67 24.92
N ALA A 177 5.79 10.85 23.88
CA ALA A 177 6.89 9.91 23.67
C ALA A 177 8.23 10.63 23.50
N GLU A 178 8.24 11.69 22.69
CA GLU A 178 9.43 12.50 22.42
C GLU A 178 9.91 13.21 23.69
N ALA A 179 9.01 13.85 24.44
CA ALA A 179 9.32 14.50 25.71
C ALA A 179 9.82 13.49 26.77
N ALA A 180 9.18 12.32 26.86
CA ALA A 180 9.62 11.24 27.75
C ALA A 180 11.02 10.75 27.36
N SER A 181 11.28 10.53 26.07
CA SER A 181 12.60 10.11 25.58
C SER A 181 13.69 11.14 25.91
N LEU A 182 13.42 12.44 25.68
CA LEU A 182 14.35 13.52 25.96
C LEU A 182 14.68 13.62 27.44
N SER A 183 13.68 13.45 28.33
CA SER A 183 13.89 13.47 29.78
C SER A 183 14.77 12.31 30.27
N VAL A 184 14.62 11.10 29.69
CA VAL A 184 15.44 9.93 30.00
C VAL A 184 16.88 10.14 29.50
N PHE A 185 17.06 10.63 28.27
CA PHE A 185 18.39 10.94 27.73
C PHE A 185 19.10 12.05 28.50
N ALA A 186 18.39 13.13 28.86
CA ALA A 186 18.93 14.21 29.69
C ALA A 186 19.34 13.70 31.08
N GLY A 187 18.51 12.85 31.72
CA GLY A 187 18.82 12.24 33.00
C GLY A 187 20.07 11.34 32.95
N LEU A 188 20.18 10.48 31.93
CA LEU A 188 21.37 9.67 31.70
C LEU A 188 22.62 10.52 31.40
N GLY A 189 22.46 11.61 30.66
CA GLY A 189 23.54 12.58 30.39
C GLY A 189 24.08 13.24 31.66
N VAL A 190 23.20 13.68 32.56
CA VAL A 190 23.61 14.24 33.87
C VAL A 190 24.36 13.20 34.72
N VAL A 191 23.87 11.96 34.76
CA VAL A 191 24.53 10.86 35.49
C VAL A 191 25.89 10.53 34.87
N ALA A 192 26.00 10.49 33.54
CA ALA A 192 27.27 10.24 32.84
C ALA A 192 28.31 11.35 33.08
N ILE A 193 27.90 12.62 33.01
CA ILE A 193 28.76 13.77 33.32
C ILE A 193 29.20 13.72 34.79
N GLY A 194 28.29 13.38 35.71
CA GLY A 194 28.61 13.20 37.13
C GLY A 194 29.62 12.08 37.39
N MET A 195 29.47 10.93 36.73
CA MET A 195 30.44 9.82 36.81
C MET A 195 31.79 10.21 36.21
N LEU A 196 31.81 10.90 35.06
CA LEU A 196 33.04 11.39 34.43
C LEU A 196 33.77 12.39 35.34
N GLY A 197 33.03 13.30 35.99
CA GLY A 197 33.57 14.23 36.98
C GLY A 197 34.16 13.51 38.20
N MET A 198 33.48 12.47 38.71
CA MET A 198 34.00 11.65 39.81
C MET A 198 35.25 10.85 39.43
N ILE A 199 35.32 10.33 38.20
CA ILE A 199 36.50 9.64 37.68
C ILE A 199 37.67 10.62 37.56
N LEU A 200 37.46 11.81 36.98
CA LEU A 200 38.49 12.84 36.84
C LEU A 200 39.00 13.34 38.20
N LEU A 201 38.10 13.57 39.17
CA LEU A 201 38.47 13.91 40.55
C LEU A 201 39.23 12.76 41.23
N GLY A 202 38.81 11.51 41.02
CA GLY A 202 39.47 10.31 41.53
C GLY A 202 40.88 10.15 40.99
N VAL A 203 41.07 10.30 39.67
CA VAL A 203 42.38 10.25 39.00
C VAL A 203 43.27 11.41 39.46
N GLY A 204 42.73 12.63 39.58
CA GLY A 204 43.47 13.78 40.09
C GLY A 204 43.93 13.61 41.54
N ALA A 205 43.07 13.04 42.39
CA ALA A 205 43.40 12.70 43.77
C ALA A 205 44.45 11.58 43.86
N LEU A 206 44.34 10.53 43.02
CA LEU A 206 45.30 9.44 42.93
C LEU A 206 46.68 9.95 42.52
N ARG A 207 46.74 10.84 41.51
CA ARG A 207 47.98 11.46 41.04
C ARG A 207 48.67 12.25 42.15
N LYS A 208 47.95 13.16 42.81
CA LYS A 208 48.53 14.00 43.87
C LYS A 208 48.88 13.23 45.15
N ARG A 209 48.12 12.18 45.52
CA ARG A 209 48.31 11.46 46.79
C ARG A 209 49.24 10.25 46.69
N ILE A 210 49.37 9.64 45.51
CA ILE A 210 50.13 8.40 45.33
C ILE A 210 51.23 8.58 44.30
N ILE A 211 50.90 8.99 43.07
CA ILE A 211 51.84 8.99 41.96
C ILE A 211 52.95 10.03 42.16
N ASP A 212 52.63 11.30 42.43
CA ASP A 212 53.66 12.33 42.62
C ASP A 212 54.53 12.10 43.88
N PRO A 213 53.98 11.56 44.99
CA PRO A 213 54.77 11.15 46.15
C PRO A 213 55.68 9.95 45.91
N LEU A 214 55.19 8.90 45.24
CA LEU A 214 56.01 7.74 44.87
C LEU A 214 57.12 8.15 43.92
N ALA A 215 56.83 8.96 42.90
CA ALA A 215 57.85 9.48 41.98
C ALA A 215 58.95 10.27 42.72
N ARG A 216 58.58 11.08 43.72
CA ARG A 216 59.55 11.81 44.57
C ARG A 216 60.38 10.90 45.48
N MET A 217 59.78 9.83 46.01
CA MET A 217 60.50 8.80 46.77
C MET A 217 61.42 7.97 45.88
N THR A 218 61.01 7.63 44.66
CA THR A 218 61.85 6.93 43.67
C THR A 218 63.03 7.80 43.25
N ALA A 219 62.81 9.09 42.98
CA ALA A 219 63.89 10.04 42.68
C ALA A 219 64.85 10.23 43.87
N TYR A 220 64.35 10.19 45.11
CA TYR A 220 65.18 10.21 46.31
C TYR A 220 66.00 8.91 46.47
N MET A 221 65.40 7.75 46.19
CA MET A 221 66.10 6.45 46.18
C MET A 221 67.20 6.38 45.13
N GLY A 222 66.99 6.96 43.94
CA GLY A 222 68.03 7.09 42.93
C GLY A 222 69.25 7.85 43.45
N ARG A 223 69.04 9.01 44.11
CA ARG A 223 70.11 9.79 44.72
C ARG A 223 70.81 9.06 45.88
N LEU A 224 70.06 8.29 46.68
CA LEU A 224 70.61 7.48 47.75
C LEU A 224 71.52 6.35 47.22
N ALA A 225 71.16 5.76 46.07
CA ALA A 225 71.95 4.73 45.39
C ALA A 225 73.22 5.30 44.72
N GLU A 226 73.18 6.56 44.27
CA GLU A 226 74.33 7.31 43.74
C GLU A 226 75.29 7.81 44.85
N GLY A 227 74.95 7.57 46.13
CA GLY A 227 75.81 7.86 47.28
C GLY A 227 75.65 9.26 47.87
N ASP A 228 74.61 10.01 47.46
CA ASP A 228 74.25 11.30 48.05
C ASP A 228 73.33 11.11 49.26
N TYR A 229 73.92 11.12 50.45
CA TYR A 229 73.21 11.00 51.73
C TYR A 229 72.88 12.35 52.39
N SER A 230 73.15 13.47 51.71
CA SER A 230 73.13 14.82 52.32
C SER A 230 71.73 15.29 52.71
N GLN A 231 70.69 14.86 52.00
CA GLN A 231 69.31 15.31 52.21
C GLN A 231 68.45 14.30 52.98
N GLU A 232 67.49 14.77 53.77
CA GLU A 232 66.52 13.91 54.45
C GLU A 232 65.48 13.32 53.48
N PRO A 233 64.91 12.13 53.77
CA PRO A 233 63.86 11.55 52.95
C PRO A 233 62.65 12.47 52.87
N PRO A 234 62.17 12.80 51.65
CA PRO A 234 61.01 13.66 51.51
C PRO A 234 59.77 13.00 52.13
N MET A 235 58.85 13.83 52.64
CA MET A 235 57.52 13.41 53.14
C MET A 235 57.51 12.56 54.43
N ARG A 236 58.53 12.68 55.28
CA ARG A 236 58.64 11.99 56.58
C ARG A 236 57.48 12.28 57.55
N GLU A 237 56.86 13.45 57.47
CA GLU A 237 55.76 13.85 58.38
C GLU A 237 54.38 13.32 57.96
N ARG A 238 54.30 12.58 56.85
CA ARG A 238 53.06 12.00 56.35
C ARG A 238 52.66 10.80 57.22
N LYS A 239 51.38 10.69 57.57
CA LYS A 239 50.84 9.66 58.48
C LYS A 239 50.12 8.52 57.75
N ASP A 240 50.55 8.20 56.54
CA ASP A 240 49.96 7.17 55.69
C ASP A 240 51.03 6.23 55.12
N GLU A 241 50.63 5.29 54.25
CA GLU A 241 51.49 4.20 53.79
C GLU A 241 52.77 4.68 53.08
N VAL A 242 52.75 5.87 52.47
CA VAL A 242 53.94 6.49 51.85
C VAL A 242 54.84 7.15 52.91
N GLY A 243 54.26 7.68 53.99
CA GLY A 243 55.00 8.16 55.16
C GLY A 243 55.69 7.02 55.93
N ASP A 244 55.02 5.87 56.06
CA ASP A 244 55.61 4.66 56.64
C ASP A 244 56.79 4.16 55.79
N MET A 245 56.67 4.22 54.46
CA MET A 245 57.81 4.00 53.56
C MET A 245 58.92 5.04 53.77
N ALA A 246 58.62 6.33 53.80
CA ALA A 246 59.62 7.39 54.04
C ALA A 246 60.35 7.23 55.39
N ALA A 247 59.64 6.77 56.42
CA ALA A 247 60.22 6.42 57.71
C ALA A 247 61.15 5.19 57.61
N ALA A 248 60.76 4.13 56.91
CA ALA A 248 61.62 2.97 56.65
C ALA A 248 62.88 3.34 55.83
N VAL A 249 62.73 4.24 54.85
CA VAL A 249 63.84 4.79 54.05
C VAL A 249 64.79 5.63 54.90
N SER A 250 64.28 6.33 55.92
CA SER A 250 65.11 7.05 56.88
C SER A 250 65.98 6.13 57.74
N VAL A 251 65.48 4.93 58.05
CA VAL A 251 66.24 3.86 58.73
C VAL A 251 67.31 3.30 57.79
N PHE A 252 67.02 3.14 56.49
CA PHE A 252 68.01 2.75 55.49
C PHE A 252 69.10 3.80 55.26
N ARG A 253 68.78 5.11 55.21
CA ARG A 253 69.78 6.19 55.16
C ARG A 253 70.64 6.20 56.43
N ALA A 254 70.03 6.09 57.61
CA ALA A 254 70.76 6.03 58.87
C ALA A 254 71.68 4.80 58.94
N ALA A 255 71.21 3.64 58.48
CA ALA A 255 72.00 2.42 58.38
C ALA A 255 73.08 2.47 57.29
N ALA A 256 72.87 3.19 56.18
CA ALA A 256 73.85 3.38 55.11
C ALA A 256 74.99 4.34 55.51
N ILE A 257 74.70 5.33 56.36
CA ILE A 257 75.69 6.24 56.93
C ILE A 257 76.57 5.53 57.99
N GLU A 258 76.05 4.51 58.68
CA GLU A 258 76.80 3.77 59.70
C GLU A 258 77.49 2.49 59.16
N ARG A 259 77.05 1.94 58.02
CA ARG A 259 77.55 0.67 57.46
C ARG A 259 78.54 0.82 56.31
N ARG A 260 79.22 1.98 56.22
CA ARG A 260 80.32 2.21 55.25
C ARG A 260 81.71 1.82 55.78
N GLN A 261 81.85 1.40 57.05
CA GLN A 261 83.16 1.05 57.62
C GLN A 261 83.32 -0.40 58.14
N ALA A 262 82.32 -1.29 58.04
CA ALA A 262 82.38 -2.57 58.76
C ALA A 262 82.04 -3.87 57.97
N VAL A 263 82.04 -3.89 56.62
CA VAL A 263 81.68 -5.12 55.87
C VAL A 263 82.70 -5.56 54.80
N GLN A 264 83.83 -4.87 54.64
CA GLN A 264 84.75 -5.17 53.52
C GLN A 264 85.91 -6.16 53.77
N GLN A 265 85.95 -6.87 54.90
CA GLN A 265 87.05 -7.82 55.16
C GLN A 265 86.67 -9.28 55.44
N GLU A 266 85.40 -9.67 55.36
CA GLU A 266 85.01 -11.04 55.75
C GLU A 266 83.94 -11.72 54.88
N LYS A 267 83.85 -11.37 53.59
CA LYS A 267 83.14 -12.18 52.59
C LYS A 267 84.00 -12.59 51.40
N ALA A 268 85.31 -12.40 51.49
CA ALA A 268 86.27 -12.74 50.43
C ALA A 268 86.93 -14.12 50.58
N ARG A 269 86.63 -14.89 51.64
CA ARG A 269 87.37 -16.14 51.93
C ARG A 269 86.65 -17.48 51.67
N TYR A 270 85.37 -17.48 51.30
CA TYR A 270 84.68 -18.75 50.98
C TYR A 270 83.74 -18.76 49.74
N ALA A 271 83.52 -17.65 49.04
CA ALA A 271 82.72 -17.63 47.80
C ALA A 271 83.54 -17.95 46.53
N ALA A 272 84.82 -17.59 46.51
CA ALA A 272 85.67 -17.65 45.31
C ALA A 272 85.96 -19.06 44.76
N ALA A 273 85.77 -20.13 45.55
CA ALA A 273 86.06 -21.50 45.09
C ALA A 273 84.92 -22.17 44.33
N ARG A 274 83.73 -21.55 44.24
CA ARG A 274 82.61 -22.06 43.43
C ARG A 274 82.14 -21.06 42.37
N GLU A 275 82.60 -19.82 42.46
CA GLU A 275 82.19 -18.70 41.61
C GLU A 275 82.91 -18.71 40.24
N GLU A 276 84.16 -19.19 40.13
CA GLU A 276 84.83 -19.35 38.82
C GLU A 276 84.20 -20.46 37.95
N ALA A 277 83.75 -21.55 38.57
CA ALA A 277 83.09 -22.66 37.86
C ALA A 277 81.64 -22.35 37.47
N TYR A 278 80.93 -21.50 38.24
CA TYR A 278 79.59 -21.02 37.88
C TYR A 278 79.64 -19.81 36.93
N ALA A 279 80.56 -18.85 37.12
CA ALA A 279 80.61 -17.61 36.33
C ALA A 279 81.03 -17.82 34.88
N ALA A 280 81.91 -18.79 34.59
CA ALA A 280 82.27 -19.12 33.20
C ALA A 280 81.12 -19.84 32.47
N ALA A 281 80.44 -20.79 33.14
CA ALA A 281 79.27 -21.48 32.59
C ALA A 281 78.04 -20.55 32.46
N GLU A 282 77.88 -19.60 33.40
CA GLU A 282 76.78 -18.64 33.42
C GLU A 282 77.03 -17.48 32.46
N ALA A 283 78.26 -17.02 32.22
CA ALA A 283 78.56 -16.02 31.18
C ALA A 283 78.26 -16.54 29.77
N GLU A 284 78.58 -17.81 29.48
CA GLU A 284 78.25 -18.44 28.20
C GLU A 284 76.74 -18.72 28.07
N ALA A 285 76.07 -19.13 29.15
CA ALA A 285 74.60 -19.29 29.18
C ALA A 285 73.85 -17.95 29.13
N ARG A 286 74.41 -16.86 29.68
CA ARG A 286 73.85 -15.51 29.67
C ARG A 286 74.03 -14.85 28.30
N GLY A 287 75.16 -15.10 27.62
CA GLY A 287 75.36 -14.74 26.21
C GLY A 287 74.37 -15.45 25.28
N ARG A 288 74.19 -16.77 25.44
CA ARG A 288 73.21 -17.57 24.69
C ARG A 288 71.77 -17.11 24.93
N ARG A 289 71.38 -16.81 26.18
CA ARG A 289 70.05 -16.24 26.50
C ARG A 289 69.88 -14.82 26.02
N SER A 290 70.88 -13.95 26.16
CA SER A 290 70.82 -12.55 25.66
C SER A 290 70.55 -12.56 24.16
N PHE A 291 71.31 -13.34 23.39
CA PHE A 291 71.11 -13.46 21.95
C PHE A 291 69.67 -13.89 21.58
N VAL A 292 69.12 -14.89 22.27
CA VAL A 292 67.75 -15.38 22.04
C VAL A 292 66.72 -14.30 22.40
N VAL A 293 66.90 -13.61 23.53
CA VAL A 293 66.03 -12.53 23.98
C VAL A 293 66.09 -11.33 23.03
N ASP A 294 67.29 -10.92 22.60
CA ASP A 294 67.49 -9.79 21.68
C ASP A 294 66.87 -10.08 20.30
N ALA A 295 67.03 -11.30 19.79
CA ALA A 295 66.43 -11.72 18.52
C ALA A 295 64.89 -11.81 18.61
N LEU A 296 64.35 -12.27 19.73
CA LEU A 296 62.90 -12.27 19.98
C LEU A 296 62.34 -10.88 20.22
N ASP A 297 63.06 -10.01 20.94
CA ASP A 297 62.67 -8.62 21.19
C ASP A 297 62.56 -7.86 19.88
N GLU A 298 63.56 -7.96 19.00
CA GLU A 298 63.50 -7.32 17.68
C GLU A 298 62.38 -7.93 16.81
N GLY A 299 62.18 -9.24 16.84
CA GLY A 299 61.07 -9.90 16.14
C GLY A 299 59.69 -9.44 16.64
N LEU A 300 59.51 -9.35 17.96
CA LEU A 300 58.26 -8.88 18.59
C LEU A 300 58.04 -7.38 18.37
N ARG A 301 59.11 -6.57 18.40
CA ARG A 301 59.05 -5.14 18.12
C ARG A 301 58.59 -4.89 16.69
N ARG A 302 59.10 -5.66 15.72
CA ARG A 302 58.65 -5.61 14.32
C ARG A 302 57.22 -6.06 14.14
N LEU A 303 56.83 -7.18 14.77
CA LEU A 303 55.45 -7.64 14.79
C LEU A 303 54.49 -6.58 15.36
N ALA A 304 54.89 -5.88 16.44
CA ALA A 304 54.11 -4.79 17.02
C ALA A 304 53.95 -3.57 16.08
N HIS A 305 54.85 -3.41 15.11
CA HIS A 305 54.74 -2.41 14.03
C HIS A 305 54.03 -2.94 12.78
N GLY A 306 53.52 -4.19 12.81
CA GLY A 306 52.80 -4.82 11.71
C GLY A 306 53.70 -5.50 10.66
N ASP A 307 55.01 -5.63 10.89
CA ASP A 307 55.89 -6.33 9.95
C ASP A 307 55.80 -7.86 10.16
N LEU A 308 55.12 -8.54 9.23
CA LEU A 308 54.97 -9.99 9.15
C LEU A 308 55.88 -10.61 8.08
N SER A 309 56.71 -9.79 7.42
CA SER A 309 57.50 -10.20 6.25
C SER A 309 58.78 -10.95 6.63
N GLN A 310 59.24 -10.80 7.88
CA GLN A 310 60.53 -11.28 8.33
C GLN A 310 60.40 -12.41 9.36
N ARG A 311 61.36 -13.33 9.30
CA ARG A 311 61.49 -14.47 10.21
C ARG A 311 62.82 -14.37 10.97
N ILE A 312 62.91 -15.05 12.10
CA ILE A 312 64.18 -15.22 12.80
C ILE A 312 64.95 -16.32 12.08
N ASP A 313 65.89 -15.94 11.21
CA ASP A 313 66.72 -16.87 10.43
C ASP A 313 67.95 -17.34 11.20
N ALA A 314 68.40 -16.55 12.17
CA ALA A 314 69.55 -16.91 13.00
C ALA A 314 69.22 -18.13 13.87
N ALA A 315 70.04 -19.19 13.77
CA ALA A 315 69.83 -20.42 14.52
C ALA A 315 69.97 -20.16 16.03
N PHE A 316 69.00 -20.61 16.82
CA PHE A 316 69.10 -20.54 18.27
C PHE A 316 69.87 -21.75 18.81
N PRO A 317 70.42 -21.66 20.03
CA PRO A 317 70.90 -22.82 20.74
C PRO A 317 69.81 -23.91 20.81
N GLU A 318 70.19 -25.18 20.77
CA GLU A 318 69.27 -26.33 20.66
C GLU A 318 68.12 -26.29 21.69
N GLU A 319 68.41 -25.84 22.91
CA GLU A 319 67.45 -25.65 24.01
C GLU A 319 66.36 -24.58 23.74
N PHE A 320 66.62 -23.61 22.86
CA PHE A 320 65.70 -22.53 22.49
C PHE A 320 65.15 -22.63 21.06
N GLU A 321 65.59 -23.62 20.27
CA GLU A 321 65.22 -23.73 18.86
C GLU A 321 63.72 -23.99 18.64
N ARG A 322 63.04 -24.58 19.64
CA ARG A 322 61.57 -24.69 19.65
C ARG A 322 60.89 -23.31 19.73
N LEU A 323 61.49 -22.35 20.42
CA LEU A 323 60.94 -21.00 20.57
C LEU A 323 61.03 -20.21 19.25
N ARG A 324 62.16 -20.33 18.55
CA ARG A 324 62.35 -19.76 17.20
C ARG A 324 61.32 -20.31 16.21
N ARG A 325 61.12 -21.63 16.18
CA ARG A 325 60.12 -22.30 15.34
C ARG A 325 58.71 -21.81 15.65
N ASN A 326 58.31 -21.85 16.92
CA ASN A 326 56.97 -21.39 17.33
C ASN A 326 56.72 -19.92 16.95
N PHE A 327 57.72 -19.03 17.09
CA PHE A 327 57.62 -17.64 16.65
C PHE A 327 57.42 -17.54 15.13
N ASN A 328 58.27 -18.20 14.35
CA ASN A 328 58.20 -18.17 12.88
C ASN A 328 56.89 -18.80 12.35
N ASP A 329 56.42 -19.88 12.96
CA ASP A 329 55.15 -20.53 12.62
C ASP A 329 53.96 -19.60 12.95
N SER A 330 54.03 -18.85 14.05
CA SER A 330 53.02 -17.86 14.42
C SER A 330 52.96 -16.69 13.42
N ILE A 331 54.11 -16.14 13.02
CA ILE A 331 54.21 -15.09 11.98
C ILE A 331 53.59 -15.59 10.66
N THR A 332 53.89 -16.84 10.29
CA THR A 332 53.41 -17.43 9.03
C THR A 332 51.89 -17.61 9.05
N THR A 333 51.36 -18.18 10.13
CA THR A 333 49.92 -18.36 10.30
C THR A 333 49.19 -17.01 10.27
N LEU A 334 49.75 -15.99 10.94
CA LEU A 334 49.18 -14.65 10.96
C LEU A 334 49.21 -14.00 9.57
N ARG A 335 50.34 -14.08 8.87
CA ARG A 335 50.50 -13.60 7.48
C ARG A 335 49.50 -14.25 6.54
N ASP A 336 49.36 -15.57 6.58
CA ASP A 336 48.45 -16.31 5.71
C ASP A 336 46.98 -15.96 6.03
N THR A 337 46.65 -15.75 7.30
CA THR A 337 45.32 -15.27 7.73
C THR A 337 45.02 -13.86 7.20
N ILE A 338 45.97 -12.91 7.32
CA ILE A 338 45.82 -11.55 6.80
C ILE A 338 45.66 -11.57 5.28
N HIS A 339 46.45 -12.38 4.58
CA HIS A 339 46.33 -12.57 3.13
C HIS A 339 44.93 -13.08 2.74
N GLN A 340 44.39 -14.06 3.48
CA GLN A 340 43.03 -14.58 3.25
C GLN A 340 41.95 -13.51 3.52
N VAL A 341 42.12 -12.66 4.52
CA VAL A 341 41.22 -11.54 4.81
C VAL A 341 41.25 -10.51 3.68
N VAL A 342 42.43 -10.12 3.18
CA VAL A 342 42.57 -9.18 2.04
C VAL A 342 41.91 -9.73 0.77
N SER A 343 42.13 -11.02 0.48
CA SER A 343 41.49 -11.69 -0.66
C SER A 343 39.97 -11.72 -0.51
N SER A 344 39.47 -11.99 0.70
CA SER A 344 38.03 -12.01 0.99
C SER A 344 37.41 -10.63 0.87
N ALA A 345 38.07 -9.59 1.39
CA ALA A 345 37.63 -8.20 1.26
C ALA A 345 37.58 -7.77 -0.22
N SER A 346 38.58 -8.16 -1.02
CA SER A 346 38.60 -7.89 -2.46
C SER A 346 37.45 -8.58 -3.20
N ALA A 347 37.14 -9.84 -2.84
CA ALA A 347 36.01 -10.58 -3.39
C ALA A 347 34.66 -9.94 -3.01
N VAL A 348 34.49 -9.54 -1.74
CA VAL A 348 33.29 -8.81 -1.27
C VAL A 348 33.12 -7.49 -2.01
N GLY A 349 34.18 -6.69 -2.16
CA GLY A 349 34.12 -5.43 -2.90
C GLY A 349 33.84 -5.62 -4.40
N GLY A 350 34.31 -6.73 -4.99
CA GLY A 350 33.96 -7.13 -6.35
C GLY A 350 32.48 -7.50 -6.50
N GLY A 351 31.98 -8.35 -5.60
CA GLY A 351 30.57 -8.77 -5.57
C GLY A 351 29.62 -7.59 -5.32
N ALA A 352 29.95 -6.70 -4.39
CA ALA A 352 29.17 -5.50 -4.11
C ALA A 352 29.03 -4.59 -5.36
N ARG A 353 30.12 -4.39 -6.12
CA ARG A 353 30.05 -3.65 -7.40
C ARG A 353 29.18 -4.32 -8.44
N GLN A 354 29.20 -5.65 -8.54
CA GLN A 354 28.31 -6.38 -9.43
C GLN A 354 26.84 -6.22 -9.04
N ILE A 355 26.54 -6.24 -7.73
CA ILE A 355 25.18 -5.98 -7.23
C ILE A 355 24.76 -4.55 -7.56
N THR A 356 25.63 -3.55 -7.41
CA THR A 356 25.32 -2.16 -7.81
C THR A 356 24.94 -2.06 -9.29
N VAL A 357 25.68 -2.73 -10.19
CA VAL A 357 25.35 -2.73 -11.63
C VAL A 357 24.02 -3.43 -11.90
N ALA A 358 23.73 -4.55 -11.21
CA ALA A 358 22.46 -5.25 -11.34
C ALA A 358 21.28 -4.43 -10.79
N ALA A 359 21.49 -3.68 -9.71
CA ALA A 359 20.51 -2.79 -9.14
C ALA A 359 20.20 -1.61 -10.07
N ASP A 360 21.21 -1.05 -10.75
CA ASP A 360 21.04 0.02 -11.75
C ASP A 360 20.22 -0.44 -12.97
N ASP A 361 20.48 -1.65 -13.49
CA ASP A 361 19.65 -2.22 -14.57
C ASP A 361 18.22 -2.50 -14.09
N LEU A 362 18.04 -2.99 -12.86
CA LEU A 362 16.73 -3.19 -12.27
C LEU A 362 15.99 -1.85 -12.08
N ALA A 363 16.69 -0.77 -11.70
CA ALA A 363 16.15 0.57 -11.58
C ALA A 363 15.56 1.02 -12.93
N ARG A 364 16.37 0.95 -13.99
CA ARG A 364 15.95 1.36 -15.34
C ARG A 364 14.78 0.53 -15.87
N ARG A 365 14.76 -0.78 -15.61
CA ARG A 365 13.63 -1.65 -15.98
C ARG A 365 12.37 -1.32 -15.18
N THR A 366 12.51 -0.97 -13.90
CA THR A 366 11.40 -0.57 -13.03
C THR A 366 10.80 0.76 -13.51
N GLU A 367 11.63 1.73 -13.91
CA GLU A 367 11.18 2.99 -14.53
C GLU A 367 10.44 2.77 -15.86
N GLN A 368 10.98 1.92 -16.74
CA GLN A 368 10.32 1.56 -17.99
C GLN A 368 8.98 0.86 -17.75
N GLN A 369 8.92 -0.01 -16.75
CA GLN A 369 7.70 -0.71 -16.37
C GLN A 369 6.67 0.27 -15.78
N ALA A 370 7.08 1.21 -14.94
CA ALA A 370 6.20 2.26 -14.42
C ALA A 370 5.59 3.11 -15.56
N ALA A 371 6.40 3.54 -16.53
CA ALA A 371 5.92 4.27 -17.70
C ALA A 371 4.92 3.43 -18.53
N GLY A 372 5.22 2.13 -18.73
CA GLY A 372 4.31 1.22 -19.42
C GLY A 372 2.99 0.99 -18.68
N LEU A 373 3.03 0.93 -17.35
CA LEU A 373 1.83 0.82 -16.50
C LEU A 373 0.98 2.08 -16.56
N GLU A 374 1.60 3.27 -16.54
CA GLU A 374 0.88 4.56 -16.66
C GLU A 374 0.16 4.67 -18.02
N GLN A 375 0.83 4.30 -19.12
CA GLN A 375 0.19 4.25 -20.44
C GLN A 375 -0.94 3.21 -20.51
N THR A 376 -0.75 2.05 -19.89
CA THR A 376 -1.76 0.99 -19.86
C THR A 376 -2.97 1.42 -19.06
N ALA A 377 -2.78 2.06 -17.90
CA ALA A 377 -3.85 2.59 -17.08
C ALA A 377 -4.66 3.66 -17.85
N ALA A 378 -3.98 4.60 -18.52
CA ALA A 378 -4.65 5.61 -19.32
C ALA A 378 -5.47 5.00 -20.48
N ALA A 379 -4.93 3.98 -21.16
CA ALA A 379 -5.65 3.27 -22.22
C ALA A 379 -6.86 2.50 -21.66
N LEU A 380 -6.73 1.89 -20.48
CA LEU A 380 -7.84 1.20 -19.81
C LEU A 380 -8.95 2.17 -19.40
N ASP A 381 -8.61 3.36 -18.91
CA ASP A 381 -9.60 4.41 -18.61
C ASP A 381 -10.37 4.85 -19.85
N GLU A 382 -9.67 5.04 -20.98
CA GLU A 382 -10.30 5.40 -22.26
C GLU A 382 -11.23 4.29 -22.77
N VAL A 383 -10.79 3.02 -22.70
CA VAL A 383 -11.62 1.87 -23.08
C VAL A 383 -12.83 1.76 -22.14
N THR A 384 -12.64 1.92 -20.83
CA THR A 384 -13.73 1.87 -19.85
C THR A 384 -14.78 2.95 -20.12
N ALA A 385 -14.34 4.18 -20.42
CA ALA A 385 -15.22 5.27 -20.80
C ALA A 385 -16.00 4.95 -22.10
N THR A 386 -15.33 4.37 -23.09
CA THR A 386 -15.93 3.99 -24.37
C THR A 386 -16.98 2.89 -24.20
N ILE A 387 -16.72 1.90 -23.35
CA ILE A 387 -17.66 0.82 -23.05
C ILE A 387 -18.89 1.34 -22.29
N LYS A 388 -18.68 2.25 -21.33
CA LYS A 388 -19.79 2.91 -20.64
C LYS A 388 -20.68 3.69 -21.60
N THR A 389 -20.08 4.45 -22.51
CA THR A 389 -20.81 5.14 -23.59
C THR A 389 -21.55 4.16 -24.50
N THR A 390 -20.93 3.03 -24.83
CA THR A 390 -21.57 1.98 -25.64
C THR A 390 -22.79 1.39 -24.96
N ALA A 391 -22.72 1.13 -23.65
CA ALA A 391 -23.87 0.64 -22.86
C ALA A 391 -25.01 1.66 -22.83
N ILE A 392 -24.70 2.95 -22.66
CA ILE A 392 -25.69 4.05 -22.71
C ILE A 392 -26.33 4.12 -24.11
N ASN A 393 -25.52 4.12 -25.16
CA ASN A 393 -26.00 4.19 -26.54
C ASN A 393 -26.86 2.98 -26.91
N ALA A 394 -26.51 1.78 -26.45
CA ALA A 394 -27.34 0.59 -26.61
C ALA A 394 -28.68 0.76 -25.90
N ARG A 395 -28.71 1.27 -24.67
CA ARG A 395 -29.98 1.55 -23.96
C ARG A 395 -30.83 2.59 -24.68
N THR A 396 -30.24 3.66 -25.19
CA THR A 396 -30.96 4.67 -25.98
C THR A 396 -31.52 4.06 -27.27
N ALA A 397 -30.71 3.27 -28.01
CA ALA A 397 -31.16 2.59 -29.22
C ALA A 397 -32.31 1.61 -28.92
N PHE A 398 -32.29 0.90 -27.79
CA PHE A 398 -33.37 0.02 -27.37
C PHE A 398 -34.69 0.77 -27.20
N ASN A 399 -34.66 1.94 -26.56
CA ASN A 399 -35.84 2.77 -26.35
C ASN A 399 -36.39 3.33 -27.67
N GLU A 400 -35.53 3.81 -28.56
CA GLU A 400 -35.92 4.31 -29.88
C GLU A 400 -36.53 3.20 -30.77
N VAL A 401 -35.98 1.99 -30.70
CA VAL A 401 -36.51 0.80 -31.37
C VAL A 401 -37.88 0.41 -30.82
N ALA A 402 -38.07 0.49 -29.49
CA ALA A 402 -39.35 0.23 -28.85
C ALA A 402 -40.43 1.25 -29.28
N LEU A 403 -40.10 2.55 -29.29
CA LEU A 403 -40.98 3.61 -29.77
C LEU A 403 -41.33 3.44 -31.25
N SER A 404 -40.35 3.13 -32.09
CA SER A 404 -40.55 2.87 -33.52
C SER A 404 -41.48 1.68 -33.76
N ARG A 405 -41.33 0.63 -32.94
CA ARG A 405 -42.21 -0.55 -33.00
C ARG A 405 -43.66 -0.21 -32.64
N GLU A 406 -43.87 0.65 -31.66
CA GLU A 406 -45.21 1.15 -31.28
C GLU A 406 -45.85 1.96 -32.42
N LEU A 407 -45.10 2.90 -33.02
CA LEU A 407 -45.54 3.72 -34.16
C LEU A 407 -45.92 2.87 -35.39
N ILE A 408 -45.12 1.84 -35.70
CA ILE A 408 -45.43 0.91 -36.79
C ILE A 408 -46.63 0.03 -36.42
N GLY A 409 -46.77 -0.38 -35.16
CA GLY A 409 -47.95 -1.09 -34.66
C GLY A 409 -49.24 -0.29 -34.88
N ALA A 410 -49.23 0.99 -34.55
CA ALA A 410 -50.35 1.91 -34.81
C ALA A 410 -50.61 2.07 -36.32
N SER A 411 -49.56 2.19 -37.14
CA SER A 411 -49.69 2.26 -38.60
C SER A 411 -50.30 0.99 -39.20
N SER A 412 -49.95 -0.18 -38.65
CA SER A 412 -50.55 -1.46 -39.04
C SER A 412 -52.03 -1.54 -38.69
N ALA A 413 -52.43 -0.98 -37.54
CA ALA A 413 -53.84 -0.91 -37.15
C ALA A 413 -54.65 -0.03 -38.12
N VAL A 414 -54.14 1.15 -38.48
CA VAL A 414 -54.77 2.04 -39.46
C VAL A 414 -54.89 1.38 -40.84
N ALA A 415 -53.85 0.68 -41.30
CA ALA A 415 -53.92 -0.07 -42.55
C ALA A 415 -54.99 -1.17 -42.51
N SER A 416 -55.10 -1.88 -41.38
CA SER A 416 -56.16 -2.87 -41.18
C SER A 416 -57.56 -2.25 -41.21
N GLU A 417 -57.77 -1.12 -40.55
CA GLU A 417 -59.04 -0.39 -40.57
C GLU A 417 -59.40 0.10 -41.98
N ALA A 418 -58.41 0.62 -42.72
CA ALA A 418 -58.58 1.01 -44.12
C ALA A 418 -58.96 -0.18 -45.00
N GLY A 419 -58.39 -1.36 -44.76
CA GLY A 419 -58.73 -2.60 -45.47
C GLY A 419 -60.20 -2.97 -45.26
N VAL A 420 -60.66 -2.99 -44.00
CA VAL A 420 -62.07 -3.25 -43.66
C VAL A 420 -63.01 -2.21 -44.29
N ALA A 421 -62.62 -0.94 -44.33
CA ALA A 421 -63.40 0.11 -44.99
C ALA A 421 -63.52 -0.13 -46.50
N MET A 422 -62.43 -0.53 -47.17
CA MET A 422 -62.43 -0.83 -48.61
C MET A 422 -63.25 -2.08 -48.94
N GLU A 423 -63.19 -3.13 -48.12
CA GLU A 423 -64.06 -4.31 -48.25
C GLU A 423 -65.55 -3.95 -48.16
N ARG A 424 -65.91 -3.02 -47.25
CA ARG A 424 -67.29 -2.51 -47.16
C ARG A 424 -67.69 -1.72 -48.40
N ILE A 425 -66.79 -0.95 -49.00
CA ILE A 425 -67.03 -0.21 -50.24
C ILE A 425 -67.18 -1.19 -51.42
N ASP A 426 -66.37 -2.25 -51.50
CA ASP A 426 -66.51 -3.29 -52.53
C ASP A 426 -67.88 -3.96 -52.44
N ALA A 427 -68.27 -4.40 -51.24
CA ALA A 427 -69.57 -5.00 -50.98
C ALA A 427 -70.73 -4.06 -51.34
N SER A 428 -70.60 -2.75 -51.06
CA SER A 428 -71.59 -1.74 -51.44
C SER A 428 -71.66 -1.55 -52.96
N SER A 429 -70.51 -1.51 -53.64
CA SER A 429 -70.43 -1.34 -55.10
C SER A 429 -71.07 -2.52 -55.84
N ARG A 430 -70.85 -3.76 -55.36
CA ARG A 430 -71.53 -4.95 -55.88
C ARG A 430 -73.05 -4.88 -55.73
N LYS A 431 -73.55 -4.39 -54.59
CA LYS A 431 -74.99 -4.18 -54.37
C LYS A 431 -75.56 -3.11 -55.29
N ILE A 432 -74.85 -2.01 -55.51
CA ILE A 432 -75.24 -0.98 -56.47
C ILE A 432 -75.33 -1.59 -57.87
N GLY A 433 -74.34 -2.37 -58.30
CA GLY A 433 -74.36 -3.05 -59.59
C GLY A 433 -75.58 -3.97 -59.78
N GLN A 434 -76.00 -4.68 -58.73
CA GLN A 434 -77.24 -5.47 -58.72
C GLN A 434 -78.49 -4.59 -58.87
N ILE A 435 -78.57 -3.48 -58.15
CA ILE A 435 -79.69 -2.52 -58.24
C ILE A 435 -79.78 -1.96 -59.67
N ILE A 436 -78.66 -1.58 -60.27
CA ILE A 436 -78.64 -1.03 -61.64
C ILE A 436 -79.09 -2.08 -62.67
N THR A 437 -78.75 -3.35 -62.46
CA THR A 437 -79.27 -4.44 -63.30
C THR A 437 -80.79 -4.54 -63.21
N VAL A 438 -81.38 -4.43 -62.02
CA VAL A 438 -82.83 -4.39 -61.83
C VAL A 438 -83.46 -3.15 -62.48
N VAL A 439 -82.81 -1.98 -62.41
CA VAL A 439 -83.30 -0.75 -63.05
C VAL A 439 -83.33 -0.89 -64.58
N ASP A 440 -82.31 -1.51 -65.18
CA ASP A 440 -82.27 -1.82 -66.61
C ASP A 440 -83.39 -2.79 -67.01
N GLU A 441 -83.64 -3.83 -66.20
CA GLU A 441 -84.78 -4.75 -66.39
C GLU A 441 -86.13 -4.02 -66.32
N ILE A 442 -86.32 -3.11 -65.36
CA ILE A 442 -87.54 -2.29 -65.24
C ILE A 442 -87.71 -1.38 -66.46
N ALA A 443 -86.62 -0.75 -66.94
CA ALA A 443 -86.64 0.08 -68.13
C ALA A 443 -87.02 -0.74 -69.37
N PHE A 444 -86.48 -1.95 -69.52
CA PHE A 444 -86.84 -2.88 -70.60
C PHE A 444 -88.30 -3.30 -70.55
N GLN A 445 -88.81 -3.67 -69.37
CA GLN A 445 -90.22 -4.02 -69.17
C GLN A 445 -91.15 -2.84 -69.48
N THR A 446 -90.77 -1.62 -69.07
CA THR A 446 -91.53 -0.39 -69.33
C THR A 446 -91.57 -0.07 -70.83
N ASN A 447 -90.45 -0.27 -71.54
CA ASN A 447 -90.36 -0.12 -72.99
C ASN A 447 -91.29 -1.12 -73.72
N LEU A 448 -91.37 -2.38 -73.26
CA LEU A 448 -92.30 -3.38 -73.80
C LEU A 448 -93.77 -3.04 -73.51
N LEU A 449 -94.08 -2.58 -72.30
CA LEU A 449 -95.43 -2.11 -71.92
C LEU A 449 -95.87 -0.92 -72.78
N ALA A 450 -94.97 0.05 -72.96
CA ALA A 450 -95.22 1.23 -73.79
C ALA A 450 -95.39 0.87 -75.27
N LEU A 451 -94.63 -0.11 -75.78
CA LEU A 451 -94.82 -0.65 -77.12
C LEU A 451 -96.21 -1.29 -77.27
N ASN A 452 -96.61 -2.15 -76.32
CA ASN A 452 -97.93 -2.78 -76.32
C ASN A 452 -99.05 -1.73 -76.27
N ALA A 453 -98.93 -0.71 -75.41
CA ALA A 453 -99.87 0.40 -75.33
C ALA A 453 -99.93 1.23 -76.62
N GLY A 454 -98.78 1.45 -77.27
CA GLY A 454 -98.70 2.14 -78.56
C GLY A 454 -99.39 1.36 -79.69
N VAL A 455 -99.25 0.04 -79.71
CA VAL A 455 -99.95 -0.84 -80.66
C VAL A 455 -101.46 -0.80 -80.45
N GLU A 456 -101.93 -0.89 -79.20
CA GLU A 456 -103.37 -0.83 -78.89
C GLU A 456 -103.97 0.56 -79.18
N ALA A 457 -103.20 1.63 -78.94
CA ALA A 457 -103.59 2.99 -79.30
C ALA A 457 -103.70 3.19 -80.83
N ALA A 458 -102.80 2.59 -81.61
CA ALA A 458 -102.90 2.58 -83.08
C ALA A 458 -104.13 1.79 -83.57
N ARG A 459 -104.48 0.71 -82.86
CA ARG A 459 -105.66 -0.13 -83.14
C ARG A 459 -106.98 0.60 -82.87
N ALA A 460 -107.00 1.53 -81.91
CA ALA A 460 -108.17 2.35 -81.55
C ALA A 460 -108.42 3.56 -82.50
N GLY A 461 -107.56 3.80 -83.50
CA GLY A 461 -107.77 4.83 -84.53
C GLY A 461 -107.78 6.26 -83.98
N GLU A 462 -108.74 7.10 -84.41
CA GLU A 462 -108.86 8.51 -84.00
C GLU A 462 -109.03 8.68 -82.47
N ALA A 463 -109.71 7.75 -81.80
CA ALA A 463 -109.93 7.78 -80.35
C ALA A 463 -108.66 7.51 -79.52
N GLY A 464 -107.64 6.86 -80.12
CA GLY A 464 -106.40 6.46 -79.47
C GLY A 464 -105.24 7.47 -79.60
N ARG A 465 -105.39 8.58 -80.35
CA ARG A 465 -104.29 9.52 -80.62
C ARG A 465 -103.59 10.05 -79.36
N GLY A 466 -104.36 10.43 -78.33
CA GLY A 466 -103.79 10.91 -77.06
C GLY A 466 -102.98 9.84 -76.32
N PHE A 467 -103.49 8.60 -76.28
CA PHE A 467 -102.80 7.46 -75.70
C PHE A 467 -101.54 7.06 -76.49
N ALA A 468 -101.55 7.18 -77.82
CA ALA A 468 -100.39 6.90 -78.66
C ALA A 468 -99.22 7.86 -78.36
N VAL A 469 -99.50 9.14 -78.14
CA VAL A 469 -98.48 10.14 -77.76
C VAL A 469 -97.88 9.81 -76.39
N VAL A 470 -98.72 9.50 -75.40
CA VAL A 470 -98.25 9.09 -74.06
C VAL A 470 -97.42 7.82 -74.15
N ALA A 471 -97.86 6.82 -74.92
CA ALA A 471 -97.10 5.57 -75.11
C ALA A 471 -95.73 5.81 -75.77
N MET A 472 -95.63 6.71 -76.76
CA MET A 472 -94.33 7.09 -77.33
C MET A 472 -93.43 7.82 -76.33
N GLU A 473 -93.98 8.71 -75.52
CA GLU A 473 -93.21 9.45 -74.51
C GLU A 473 -92.70 8.51 -73.39
N VAL A 474 -93.54 7.59 -72.91
CA VAL A 474 -93.14 6.56 -71.93
C VAL A 474 -92.09 5.64 -72.53
N ARG A 475 -92.19 5.29 -73.82
CA ARG A 475 -91.18 4.49 -74.51
C ARG A 475 -89.85 5.22 -74.62
N ALA A 476 -89.86 6.51 -74.99
CA ALA A 476 -88.66 7.34 -75.06
C ALA A 476 -88.01 7.51 -73.68
N LEU A 477 -88.81 7.67 -72.62
CA LEU A 477 -88.32 7.70 -71.24
C LEU A 477 -87.69 6.37 -70.82
N ALA A 478 -88.33 5.24 -71.12
CA ALA A 478 -87.81 3.91 -70.82
C ALA A 478 -86.48 3.63 -71.53
N GLN A 479 -86.35 4.02 -72.81
CA GLN A 479 -85.09 3.92 -73.54
C GLN A 479 -83.99 4.78 -72.92
N ARG A 480 -84.30 6.04 -72.56
CA ARG A 480 -83.37 6.92 -71.85
C ARG A 480 -82.95 6.36 -70.48
N SER A 481 -83.86 5.72 -69.76
CA SER A 481 -83.57 5.05 -68.49
C SER A 481 -82.66 3.84 -68.66
N ALA A 482 -82.85 3.03 -69.71
CA ALA A 482 -81.98 1.91 -70.02
C ALA A 482 -80.57 2.37 -70.42
N ASP A 483 -80.46 3.41 -71.27
CA ASP A 483 -79.18 3.98 -71.66
C ASP A 483 -78.42 4.55 -70.44
N ALA A 484 -79.12 5.28 -69.56
CA ALA A 484 -78.55 5.79 -68.31
C ALA A 484 -78.15 4.66 -67.33
N ALA A 485 -78.96 3.61 -67.22
CA ALA A 485 -78.64 2.44 -66.39
C ALA A 485 -77.36 1.75 -66.90
N LYS A 486 -77.19 1.61 -68.22
CA LYS A 486 -76.00 1.02 -68.83
C LYS A 486 -74.73 1.87 -68.61
N GLU A 487 -74.86 3.20 -68.67
CA GLU A 487 -73.76 4.12 -68.36
C GLU A 487 -73.35 4.02 -66.88
N ILE A 488 -74.31 4.05 -65.96
CA ILE A 488 -74.04 3.88 -64.52
C ILE A 488 -73.43 2.50 -64.24
N LYS A 489 -73.90 1.44 -64.91
CA LYS A 489 -73.33 0.09 -64.77
C LYS A 489 -71.84 0.08 -65.10
N THR A 490 -71.46 0.71 -66.22
CA THR A 490 -70.05 0.82 -66.64
C THR A 490 -69.21 1.54 -65.59
N LEU A 491 -69.70 2.67 -65.05
CA LEU A 491 -69.02 3.42 -64.00
C LEU A 491 -68.89 2.62 -62.69
N VAL A 492 -69.91 1.84 -62.32
CA VAL A 492 -69.89 0.99 -61.12
C VAL A 492 -68.92 -0.19 -61.29
N GLU A 493 -68.83 -0.78 -62.48
CA GLU A 493 -67.85 -1.83 -62.80
C GLU A 493 -66.40 -1.31 -62.77
N GLU A 494 -66.17 -0.07 -63.23
CA GLU A 494 -64.87 0.59 -63.13
C GLU A 494 -64.50 0.96 -61.68
N ALA A 495 -65.46 1.49 -60.92
CA ALA A 495 -65.29 1.77 -59.50
C ALA A 495 -65.00 0.50 -58.70
N SER A 496 -65.70 -0.61 -58.99
CA SER A 496 -65.48 -1.90 -58.31
C SER A 496 -64.07 -2.43 -58.56
N ARG A 497 -63.58 -2.38 -59.82
CA ARG A 497 -62.18 -2.75 -60.14
C ARG A 497 -61.17 -1.87 -59.41
N SER A 498 -61.44 -0.58 -59.29
CA SER A 498 -60.56 0.35 -58.55
C SER A 498 -60.52 0.04 -57.06
N VAL A 499 -61.66 -0.32 -56.47
CA VAL A 499 -61.75 -0.71 -55.06
C VAL A 499 -61.07 -2.06 -54.80
N GLU A 500 -61.27 -3.05 -55.68
CA GLU A 500 -60.59 -4.35 -55.60
C GLU A 500 -59.06 -4.21 -55.60
N ASN A 501 -58.52 -3.40 -56.51
CA ASN A 501 -57.10 -3.04 -56.51
C ASN A 501 -56.70 -2.34 -55.20
N GLY A 502 -57.54 -1.43 -54.70
CA GLY A 502 -57.32 -0.73 -53.42
C GLY A 502 -57.23 -1.69 -52.23
N VAL A 503 -58.12 -2.68 -52.14
CA VAL A 503 -58.09 -3.73 -51.11
C VAL A 503 -56.79 -4.52 -51.18
N GLU A 504 -56.36 -4.94 -52.38
CA GLU A 504 -55.10 -5.67 -52.56
C GLU A 504 -53.88 -4.86 -52.11
N LEU A 505 -53.80 -3.59 -52.50
CA LEU A 505 -52.71 -2.69 -52.11
C LEU A 505 -52.65 -2.50 -50.59
N VAL A 506 -53.80 -2.27 -49.93
CA VAL A 506 -53.86 -2.10 -48.48
C VAL A 506 -53.47 -3.39 -47.75
N GLY A 507 -53.91 -4.55 -48.25
CA GLY A 507 -53.52 -5.86 -47.73
C GLY A 507 -52.01 -6.10 -47.82
N ARG A 508 -51.38 -5.75 -48.96
CA ARG A 508 -49.92 -5.81 -49.13
C ARG A 508 -49.21 -4.90 -48.14
N VAL A 509 -49.68 -3.65 -47.96
CA VAL A 509 -49.10 -2.72 -46.98
C VAL A 509 -49.17 -3.30 -45.56
N GLY A 510 -50.29 -3.89 -45.16
CA GLY A 510 -50.43 -4.55 -43.85
C GLY A 510 -49.45 -5.72 -43.64
N GLY A 511 -49.23 -6.53 -44.69
CA GLY A 511 -48.24 -7.61 -44.67
C GLY A 511 -46.80 -7.11 -44.48
N GLU A 512 -46.40 -6.09 -45.24
CA GLU A 512 -45.07 -5.47 -45.14
C GLU A 512 -44.84 -4.85 -43.75
N LEU A 513 -45.85 -4.13 -43.20
CA LEU A 513 -45.77 -3.56 -41.85
C LEU A 513 -45.59 -4.64 -40.77
N THR A 514 -46.24 -5.79 -40.92
CA THR A 514 -46.05 -6.94 -40.01
C THR A 514 -44.60 -7.45 -40.06
N GLY A 515 -44.01 -7.53 -41.26
CA GLY A 515 -42.59 -7.86 -41.45
C GLY A 515 -41.66 -6.87 -40.77
N VAL A 516 -41.96 -5.57 -40.86
CA VAL A 516 -41.19 -4.50 -40.20
C VAL A 516 -41.26 -4.64 -38.67
N VAL A 517 -42.44 -4.90 -38.09
CA VAL A 517 -42.57 -5.14 -36.63
C VAL A 517 -41.70 -6.32 -36.16
N ALA A 518 -41.67 -7.42 -36.93
CA ALA A 518 -40.82 -8.56 -36.62
C ALA A 518 -39.32 -8.21 -36.68
N GLN A 519 -38.91 -7.37 -37.63
CA GLN A 519 -37.54 -6.90 -37.75
C GLN A 519 -37.12 -6.02 -36.57
N PHE A 520 -37.97 -5.11 -36.10
CA PHE A 520 -37.72 -4.34 -34.88
C PHE A 520 -37.56 -5.23 -33.65
N GLY A 521 -38.31 -6.33 -33.55
CA GLY A 521 -38.12 -7.33 -32.49
C GLY A 521 -36.72 -7.95 -32.50
N LYS A 522 -36.17 -8.29 -33.69
CA LYS A 522 -34.80 -8.81 -33.80
C LYS A 522 -33.75 -7.76 -33.42
N ILE A 523 -33.95 -6.51 -33.84
CA ILE A 523 -33.04 -5.40 -33.49
C ILE A 523 -33.03 -5.21 -31.96
N GLN A 524 -34.20 -5.27 -31.32
CA GLN A 524 -34.34 -5.16 -29.87
C GLN A 524 -33.49 -6.22 -29.14
N THR A 525 -33.55 -7.49 -29.56
CA THR A 525 -32.73 -8.57 -29.01
C THR A 525 -31.23 -8.34 -29.22
N LEU A 526 -30.81 -7.86 -30.40
CA LEU A 526 -29.40 -7.55 -30.67
C LEU A 526 -28.87 -6.43 -29.77
N VAL A 527 -29.65 -5.37 -29.61
CA VAL A 527 -29.28 -4.22 -28.78
C VAL A 527 -29.20 -4.60 -27.30
N GLU A 528 -30.11 -5.46 -26.84
CA GLU A 528 -30.07 -6.02 -25.49
C GLU A 528 -28.81 -6.87 -25.26
N GLY A 529 -28.43 -7.69 -26.25
CA GLY A 529 -27.16 -8.43 -26.24
C GLY A 529 -25.92 -7.52 -26.19
N ILE A 530 -25.92 -6.39 -26.92
CA ILE A 530 -24.82 -5.41 -26.88
C ILE A 530 -24.75 -4.76 -25.49
N ALA A 531 -25.89 -4.39 -24.90
CA ALA A 531 -25.93 -3.79 -23.57
C ALA A 531 -25.40 -4.75 -22.50
N GLN A 532 -25.77 -6.03 -22.57
CA GLN A 532 -25.25 -7.05 -21.67
C GLN A 532 -23.74 -7.26 -21.86
N ALA A 533 -23.27 -7.40 -23.11
CA ALA A 533 -21.84 -7.57 -23.38
C ALA A 533 -21.01 -6.37 -22.92
N ALA A 534 -21.51 -5.15 -23.09
CA ALA A 534 -20.86 -3.93 -22.58
C ALA A 534 -20.80 -3.91 -21.05
N HIS A 535 -21.85 -4.38 -20.38
CA HIS A 535 -21.86 -4.50 -18.91
C HIS A 535 -20.82 -5.54 -18.43
N ASP A 536 -20.78 -6.71 -19.05
CA ASP A 536 -19.82 -7.78 -18.71
C ASP A 536 -18.37 -7.30 -18.96
N GLN A 537 -18.12 -6.59 -20.06
CA GLN A 537 -16.81 -6.01 -20.36
C GLN A 537 -16.41 -4.92 -19.34
N ALA A 538 -17.34 -4.06 -18.91
CA ALA A 538 -17.05 -3.06 -17.89
C ALA A 538 -16.65 -3.72 -16.55
N THR A 539 -17.33 -4.81 -16.18
CA THR A 539 -16.97 -5.61 -15.00
C THR A 539 -15.57 -6.23 -15.15
N GLY A 540 -15.29 -6.86 -16.30
CA GLY A 540 -13.96 -7.44 -16.59
C GLY A 540 -12.83 -6.40 -16.59
N LEU A 541 -13.08 -5.20 -17.12
CA LEU A 541 -12.10 -4.10 -17.05
C LEU A 541 -11.86 -3.61 -15.62
N GLY A 542 -12.85 -3.71 -14.73
CA GLY A 542 -12.67 -3.45 -13.30
C GLY A 542 -11.63 -4.39 -12.67
N GLU A 543 -11.67 -5.68 -13.01
CA GLU A 543 -10.67 -6.66 -12.55
C GLU A 543 -9.28 -6.37 -13.13
N VAL A 544 -9.20 -6.02 -14.43
CA VAL A 544 -7.94 -5.64 -15.08
C VAL A 544 -7.35 -4.38 -14.42
N ASN A 545 -8.18 -3.38 -14.13
CA ASN A 545 -7.73 -2.16 -13.46
C ASN A 545 -7.18 -2.46 -12.05
N SER A 546 -7.82 -3.37 -11.31
CA SER A 546 -7.30 -3.83 -10.02
C SER A 546 -5.95 -4.54 -10.16
N ALA A 547 -5.78 -5.39 -11.18
CA ALA A 547 -4.52 -6.06 -11.46
C ALA A 547 -3.40 -5.07 -11.83
N VAL A 548 -3.71 -4.02 -12.60
CA VAL A 548 -2.76 -2.93 -12.91
C VAL A 548 -2.37 -2.17 -11.64
N GLY A 549 -3.31 -1.88 -10.75
CA GLY A 549 -3.01 -1.29 -9.44
C GLY A 549 -2.08 -2.16 -8.58
N GLN A 550 -2.27 -3.48 -8.60
CA GLN A 550 -1.35 -4.41 -7.93
C GLN A 550 0.04 -4.41 -8.57
N MET A 551 0.13 -4.34 -9.90
CA MET A 551 1.42 -4.23 -10.60
C MET A 551 2.14 -2.91 -10.28
N ASP A 552 1.41 -1.80 -10.15
CA ASP A 552 1.98 -0.52 -9.71
C ASP A 552 2.57 -0.64 -8.31
N HIS A 553 1.85 -1.28 -7.37
CA HIS A 553 2.38 -1.51 -6.03
C HIS A 553 3.67 -2.32 -6.02
N VAL A 554 3.73 -3.42 -6.78
CA VAL A 554 4.96 -4.21 -6.92
C VAL A 554 6.09 -3.40 -7.58
N THR A 555 5.76 -2.55 -8.54
CA THR A 555 6.74 -1.67 -9.21
C THR A 555 7.34 -0.66 -8.22
N GLN A 556 6.53 -0.08 -7.35
CA GLN A 556 7.00 0.80 -6.28
C GLN A 556 7.87 0.05 -5.25
N GLN A 557 7.48 -1.17 -4.88
CA GLN A 557 8.30 -2.02 -4.00
C GLN A 557 9.65 -2.36 -4.63
N ASN A 558 9.69 -2.61 -5.94
CA ASN A 558 10.94 -2.83 -6.66
C ASN A 558 11.82 -1.57 -6.66
N ALA A 559 11.23 -0.38 -6.82
CA ALA A 559 11.98 0.88 -6.74
C ALA A 559 12.61 1.07 -5.35
N ALA A 560 11.85 0.85 -4.27
CA ALA A 560 12.36 0.90 -2.90
C ALA A 560 13.46 -0.16 -2.66
N MET A 561 13.25 -1.38 -3.14
CA MET A 561 14.23 -2.47 -3.04
C MET A 561 15.53 -2.13 -3.77
N VAL A 562 15.45 -1.49 -4.94
CA VAL A 562 16.61 -1.02 -5.70
C VAL A 562 17.39 0.04 -4.92
N GLU A 563 16.71 1.01 -4.30
CA GLU A 563 17.36 2.03 -3.47
C GLU A 563 18.08 1.39 -2.27
N GLU A 564 17.41 0.49 -1.54
CA GLU A 564 17.99 -0.21 -0.40
C GLU A 564 19.17 -1.10 -0.81
N THR A 565 19.04 -1.85 -1.91
CA THR A 565 20.10 -2.74 -2.43
C THR A 565 21.32 -1.93 -2.89
N THR A 566 21.09 -0.78 -3.53
CA THR A 566 22.14 0.13 -3.97
C THR A 566 22.88 0.72 -2.77
N ALA A 567 22.15 1.18 -1.75
CA ALA A 567 22.73 1.68 -0.51
C ALA A 567 23.54 0.60 0.23
N ALA A 568 23.00 -0.60 0.37
CA ALA A 568 23.69 -1.73 1.00
C ALA A 568 24.97 -2.12 0.25
N SER A 569 24.94 -2.11 -1.08
CA SER A 569 26.11 -2.42 -1.93
C SER A 569 27.20 -1.35 -1.82
N HIS A 570 26.82 -0.06 -1.71
CA HIS A 570 27.77 1.02 -1.46
C HIS A 570 28.41 0.90 -0.08
N SER A 571 27.64 0.58 0.96
CA SER A 571 28.18 0.28 2.29
C SER A 571 29.17 -0.88 2.21
N LEU A 572 28.78 -2.04 1.68
CA LEU A 572 29.68 -3.20 1.55
C LEU A 572 30.98 -2.87 0.81
N THR A 573 30.90 -2.04 -0.24
CA THR A 573 32.08 -1.56 -0.96
C THR A 573 32.98 -0.69 -0.09
N ASN A 574 32.40 0.16 0.75
CA ASN A 574 33.12 0.98 1.72
C ASN A 574 33.73 0.13 2.86
N GLU A 575 32.98 -0.81 3.44
CA GLU A 575 33.50 -1.72 4.48
C GLU A 575 34.63 -2.59 3.94
N ALA A 576 34.50 -3.14 2.74
CA ALA A 576 35.56 -3.90 2.08
C ALA A 576 36.82 -3.05 1.87
N ARG A 577 36.66 -1.78 1.47
CA ARG A 577 37.78 -0.84 1.31
C ARG A 577 38.44 -0.49 2.64
N GLN A 578 37.66 -0.26 3.69
CA GLN A 578 38.19 0.02 5.04
C GLN A 578 38.93 -1.19 5.60
N LEU A 579 38.41 -2.41 5.41
CA LEU A 579 39.09 -3.64 5.77
C LEU A 579 40.43 -3.77 5.03
N ALA A 580 40.46 -3.52 3.72
CA ALA A 580 41.69 -3.54 2.94
C ALA A 580 42.73 -2.52 3.49
N GLN A 581 42.30 -1.27 3.77
CA GLN A 581 43.16 -0.24 4.36
C GLN A 581 43.68 -0.60 5.76
N LEU A 582 42.86 -1.25 6.59
CA LEU A 582 43.31 -1.74 7.90
C LEU A 582 44.36 -2.85 7.75
N MET A 583 44.21 -3.72 6.75
CA MET A 583 45.16 -4.78 6.47
C MET A 583 46.46 -4.28 5.84
N GLU A 584 46.45 -3.15 5.12
CA GLU A 584 47.67 -2.48 4.60
C GLU A 584 48.66 -2.06 5.70
N ARG A 585 48.22 -1.95 6.96
CA ARG A 585 49.12 -1.73 8.10
C ARG A 585 50.06 -2.92 8.34
N PHE A 586 49.69 -4.12 7.88
CA PHE A 586 50.49 -5.32 8.03
C PHE A 586 51.34 -5.55 6.77
N GLN A 587 52.67 -5.51 6.92
CA GLN A 587 53.59 -5.86 5.85
C GLN A 587 53.69 -7.38 5.73
N ILE A 588 53.11 -7.93 4.66
CA ILE A 588 53.00 -9.37 4.40
C ILE A 588 54.03 -9.88 3.38
N GLU A 589 54.70 -8.99 2.64
CA GLU A 589 55.79 -9.32 1.71
C GLU A 589 57.09 -8.58 2.07
N ALA A 590 58.22 -9.28 1.91
CA ALA A 590 59.56 -8.72 2.15
C ALA A 590 59.96 -7.84 0.96
N GLY A 591 59.44 -6.61 0.97
CA GLY A 591 59.82 -5.56 0.04
C GLY A 591 58.76 -5.19 -0.99
N ALA A 592 57.88 -4.25 -0.62
CA ALA A 592 57.32 -3.24 -1.51
C ALA A 592 56.53 -2.19 -0.72
N ARG A 593 57.21 -1.37 0.09
CA ARG A 593 56.77 0.03 0.21
C ARG A 593 57.24 0.73 -1.06
N THR A 594 56.50 0.56 -2.15
CA THR A 594 56.58 1.53 -3.23
C THR A 594 55.94 2.80 -2.67
N MET A 595 56.78 3.79 -2.39
CA MET A 595 56.34 5.14 -2.11
C MET A 595 55.33 5.59 -3.17
N ALA A 596 54.08 5.80 -2.77
CA ALA A 596 53.20 6.72 -3.45
C ALA A 596 53.20 8.02 -2.64
N ALA A 597 53.80 9.06 -3.24
CA ALA A 597 53.73 10.44 -2.79
C ALA A 597 52.39 11.08 -3.17
#